data_AF-A0A1J5HXD1-F1
#
_entry.id   AF-A0A1J5HXD1-F1
#
_cell.length_a   1.000
_cell.length_b   1.000
_cell.length_c   1.000
_cell.angle_alpha   90.00
_cell.angle_beta   90.00
_cell.angle_gamma   90.00
#
_symmetry.space_group_name_H-M   'P 1'
#
loop_
_entity.id
_entity.type
_entity.pdbx_description
1 polymer ?
#
loop_
_entity_poly.entity_id
_entity_poly.type
_entity_poly.pdbx_seq_one_letter_code
_entity_poly.pdbx_strand_id
1 'polypeptide(L)'
;MNTDLQLLTGTIVALTALFISALAIWFLQRHPQELNFASSVTILNDKVRNLQITIDSLLEDRNRDREQINLLQRRIQALEVQLAIVTGKPLEEIRNLDLPLKTKVPVLPKALPVKPLLLIGGADEDLFNRDRQALRKARVKFQRLTQATRNDITKELSRRRLDSTLYLWVVISAHAGPEGILLTDGIAPPDFWSEQLEGIQLVLLASCSSATTADQLAGMVDMIIYFMEDVGRQDASDFMYALVRQLIDGTPPQLAYQKALEEVPQVSEFVDLRTG
;
A
#
# COMPACT_ATOMS: atom_id res chain seq x y z
N MET A 1 43.42 0.85 84.74
CA MET A 1 42.02 0.94 84.28
C MET A 1 41.91 1.81 83.00
N ASN A 2 42.61 1.48 81.90
CA ASN A 2 42.42 2.23 80.64
C ASN A 2 42.73 1.47 79.34
N THR A 3 43.12 0.19 79.41
CA THR A 3 43.39 -0.64 78.22
C THR A 3 42.16 -1.40 77.73
N ASP A 4 41.27 -1.80 78.63
CA ASP A 4 40.06 -2.55 78.26
C ASP A 4 39.00 -1.69 77.55
N LEU A 5 38.99 -0.38 77.79
CA LEU A 5 38.03 0.53 77.17
C LEU A 5 38.40 0.86 75.71
N GLN A 6 39.68 0.84 75.33
CA GLN A 6 40.13 1.09 73.95
C GLN A 6 39.94 -0.12 73.03
N LEU A 7 40.05 -1.34 73.56
CA LEU A 7 39.76 -2.56 72.82
C LEU A 7 38.25 -2.73 72.54
N LEU A 8 37.41 -2.26 73.46
CA LEU A 8 35.96 -2.32 73.29
C LEU A 8 35.44 -1.30 72.26
N THR A 9 36.03 -0.10 72.17
CA THR A 9 35.61 0.90 71.18
C THR A 9 36.06 0.55 69.76
N GLY A 10 37.26 -0.01 69.60
CA GLY A 10 37.76 -0.45 68.28
C GLY A 10 36.95 -1.60 67.67
N THR A 11 36.50 -2.55 68.50
CA THR A 11 35.67 -3.68 68.05
C THR A 11 34.26 -3.25 67.68
N ILE A 12 33.68 -2.28 68.40
CA ILE A 12 32.36 -1.72 68.07
C ILE A 12 32.40 -0.99 66.72
N VAL A 13 33.44 -0.21 66.43
CA VAL A 13 33.56 0.51 65.15
C VAL A 13 33.78 -0.45 63.97
N ALA A 14 34.55 -1.53 64.17
CA ALA A 14 34.73 -2.55 63.13
C ALA A 14 33.42 -3.31 62.85
N LEU A 15 32.66 -3.64 63.90
CA LEU A 15 31.37 -4.31 63.77
C LEU A 15 30.31 -3.43 63.10
N THR A 16 30.27 -2.12 63.40
CA THR A 16 29.33 -1.21 62.73
C THR A 16 29.68 -1.02 61.25
N ALA A 17 30.96 -0.93 60.90
CA ALA A 17 31.39 -0.84 59.50
C ALA A 17 31.02 -2.11 58.70
N LEU A 18 31.20 -3.28 59.30
CA LEU A 18 30.78 -4.57 58.69
C LEU A 18 29.27 -4.69 58.58
N PHE A 19 28.52 -4.20 59.57
CA PHE A 19 27.07 -4.24 59.53
C PHE A 19 26.52 -3.30 58.45
N ILE A 20 27.07 -2.09 58.31
CA ILE A 20 26.66 -1.13 57.27
C ILE A 20 26.98 -1.67 55.88
N SER A 21 28.15 -2.28 55.68
CA SER A 21 28.51 -2.87 54.39
C SER A 21 27.63 -4.08 54.04
N ALA A 22 27.34 -4.95 55.01
CA ALA A 22 26.40 -6.05 54.84
C ALA A 22 24.98 -5.55 54.55
N LEU A 23 24.53 -4.49 55.22
CA LEU A 23 23.22 -3.88 54.97
C LEU A 23 23.14 -3.27 53.57
N ALA A 24 24.20 -2.61 53.11
CA ALA A 24 24.28 -2.06 51.76
C ALA A 24 24.25 -3.16 50.69
N ILE A 25 24.99 -4.25 50.88
CA ILE A 25 25.00 -5.42 49.98
C ILE A 25 23.61 -6.09 49.96
N TRP A 26 22.99 -6.27 51.13
CA TRP A 26 21.65 -6.84 51.23
C TRP A 26 20.59 -5.94 50.57
N PHE A 27 20.69 -4.62 50.75
CA PHE A 27 19.79 -3.65 50.12
C PHE A 27 19.92 -3.64 48.59
N LEU A 28 21.16 -3.69 48.07
CA LEU A 28 21.44 -3.80 46.62
C LEU A 28 20.92 -5.11 46.02
N GLN A 29 20.99 -6.24 46.74
CA GLN A 29 20.44 -7.51 46.28
C GLN A 29 18.91 -7.56 46.33
N ARG A 30 18.28 -6.84 47.27
CA ARG A 30 16.84 -6.90 47.50
C ARG A 30 16.02 -5.94 46.64
N HIS A 31 16.64 -4.89 46.09
CA HIS A 31 15.99 -3.90 45.22
C HIS A 31 16.57 -3.82 43.80
N PRO A 32 16.67 -4.93 43.03
CA PRO A 32 17.16 -4.89 41.64
C PRO A 32 16.23 -4.13 40.68
N GLN A 33 15.00 -3.85 41.10
CA GLN A 33 14.00 -3.15 40.28
C GLN A 33 14.28 -1.65 40.12
N GLU A 34 14.98 -0.99 41.05
CA GLU A 34 15.28 0.44 40.93
C GLU A 34 16.38 0.75 39.89
N LEU A 35 17.34 -0.16 39.72
CA LEU A 35 18.35 -0.10 38.65
C LEU A 35 17.72 -0.31 37.26
N ASN A 36 16.73 -1.20 37.17
CA ASN A 36 15.94 -1.42 35.95
C ASN A 36 15.02 -0.24 35.64
N PHE A 37 14.51 0.45 36.66
CA PHE A 37 13.70 1.66 36.48
C PHE A 37 14.56 2.83 35.98
N ALA A 38 15.73 3.07 36.58
CA ALA A 38 16.65 4.12 36.14
C ALA A 38 17.08 3.94 34.67
N SER A 39 17.43 2.70 34.28
CA SER A 39 17.75 2.38 32.88
C SER A 39 16.55 2.48 31.94
N SER A 40 15.34 2.13 32.40
CA SER A 40 14.12 2.30 31.61
C SER A 40 13.79 3.78 31.39
N VAL A 41 14.01 4.64 32.39
CA VAL A 41 13.82 6.09 32.29
C VAL A 41 14.84 6.71 31.33
N THR A 42 16.11 6.27 31.34
CA THR A 42 17.10 6.75 30.37
C THR A 42 16.74 6.32 28.94
N ILE A 43 16.34 5.06 28.73
CA ILE A 43 15.90 4.56 27.41
C ILE A 43 14.67 5.32 26.92
N LEU A 44 13.72 5.62 27.81
CA LEU A 44 12.52 6.38 27.44
C LEU A 44 12.86 7.83 27.08
N ASN A 45 13.74 8.47 27.83
CA ASN A 45 14.22 9.83 27.52
C ASN A 45 14.97 9.87 26.17
N ASP A 46 15.78 8.86 25.86
CA ASP A 46 16.46 8.75 24.57
C ASP A 46 15.46 8.56 23.42
N LYS A 47 14.40 7.76 23.62
CA LYS A 47 13.32 7.61 22.63
C LYS A 47 12.55 8.92 22.41
N VAL A 48 12.20 9.64 23.47
CA VAL A 48 11.53 10.95 23.37
C VAL A 48 12.41 11.95 22.62
N ARG A 49 13.72 11.96 22.90
CA ARG A 49 14.68 12.81 22.19
C ARG A 49 14.77 12.46 20.71
N ASN A 50 14.83 11.17 20.36
CA ASN A 50 14.88 10.74 18.97
C ASN A 50 13.59 11.09 18.21
N LEU A 51 12.42 10.91 18.85
CA LEU A 51 11.14 11.32 18.28
C LEU A 51 11.09 12.83 18.05
N GLN A 52 11.62 13.64 18.98
CA GLN A 52 11.68 15.08 18.81
C GLN A 52 12.52 15.46 17.59
N ILE A 53 13.69 14.83 17.40
CA ILE A 53 14.54 15.04 16.22
C ILE A 53 13.80 14.66 14.93
N THR A 54 13.04 13.56 14.92
CA THR A 54 12.24 13.15 13.75
C THR A 54 11.11 14.13 13.45
N ILE A 55 10.45 14.66 14.48
CA ILE A 55 9.40 15.68 14.29
C ILE A 55 10.00 16.95 13.69
N ASP A 56 11.14 17.39 14.21
CA ASP A 56 11.80 18.60 13.73
C ASP A 56 12.27 18.44 12.27
N SER A 57 12.81 17.27 11.90
CA SER A 57 13.19 16.99 10.50
C SER A 57 11.98 16.95 9.57
N LEU A 58 10.87 16.34 9.98
CA LEU A 58 9.63 16.31 9.18
C LEU A 58 9.01 17.69 9.00
N LEU A 59 9.13 18.57 10.02
CA LEU A 59 8.69 19.95 9.90
C LEU A 59 9.56 20.74 8.93
N GLU A 60 10.87 20.51 8.93
CA GLU A 60 11.80 21.11 7.98
C GLU A 60 11.49 20.67 6.53
N ASP A 61 11.30 19.36 6.31
CA ASP A 61 10.92 18.81 5.00
C ASP A 61 9.58 19.38 4.52
N ARG A 62 8.56 19.44 5.39
CA ARG A 62 7.27 20.04 5.04
C ARG A 62 7.41 21.51 4.63
N ASN A 63 8.26 22.27 5.33
CA ASN A 63 8.49 23.67 5.00
C ASN A 63 9.20 23.79 3.63
N ARG A 64 10.17 22.93 3.36
CA ARG A 64 10.86 22.86 2.07
C ARG A 64 9.91 22.54 0.92
N ASP A 65 9.04 21.54 1.10
CA ASP A 65 8.04 21.18 0.10
C ASP A 65 7.07 22.33 -0.15
N ARG A 66 6.65 23.02 0.91
CA ARG A 66 5.75 24.18 0.80
C ARG A 66 6.41 25.32 0.02
N GLU A 67 7.71 25.55 0.21
CA GLU A 67 8.47 26.52 -0.58
C GLU A 67 8.58 26.10 -2.04
N GLN A 68 8.83 24.83 -2.32
CA GLN A 68 8.86 24.30 -3.69
C GLN A 68 7.50 24.47 -4.39
N ILE A 69 6.40 24.15 -3.71
CA ILE A 69 5.04 24.36 -4.23
C ILE A 69 4.81 25.82 -4.58
N ASN A 70 5.17 26.74 -3.69
CA ASN A 70 5.02 28.18 -3.95
C ASN A 70 5.86 28.64 -5.15
N LEU A 71 7.08 28.11 -5.30
CA LEU A 71 7.96 28.44 -6.43
C LEU A 71 7.39 27.90 -7.75
N LEU A 72 6.89 26.67 -7.76
CA LEU A 72 6.26 26.07 -8.93
C LEU A 72 5.00 26.83 -9.33
N GLN A 73 4.15 27.22 -8.37
CA GLN A 73 2.96 28.03 -8.63
C GLN A 73 3.32 29.38 -9.28
N ARG A 74 4.39 30.04 -8.81
CA ARG A 74 4.88 31.28 -9.45
C ARG A 74 5.38 31.05 -10.86
N ARG A 75 6.07 29.94 -11.12
CA ARG A 75 6.52 29.57 -12.47
C ARG A 75 5.35 29.30 -13.41
N ILE A 76 4.34 28.57 -12.93
CA ILE A 76 3.11 28.31 -13.70
C ILE A 76 2.43 29.63 -14.06
N GLN A 77 2.22 30.53 -13.11
CA GLN A 77 1.63 31.84 -13.39
C GLN A 77 2.44 32.66 -14.39
N ALA A 78 3.77 32.65 -14.29
CA ALA A 78 4.63 33.35 -15.24
C ALA A 78 4.50 32.77 -16.66
N LEU A 79 4.43 31.43 -16.78
CA LEU A 79 4.24 30.76 -18.06
C LEU A 79 2.85 31.00 -18.65
N GLU A 80 1.79 30.99 -17.83
CA GLU A 80 0.42 31.31 -18.25
C GLU A 80 0.34 32.73 -18.83
N VAL A 81 1.00 33.71 -18.19
CA VAL A 81 1.06 35.09 -18.69
C VAL A 81 1.83 35.18 -20.01
N GLN A 82 2.97 34.50 -20.13
CA GLN A 82 3.72 34.45 -21.39
C GLN A 82 2.90 33.81 -22.52
N LEU A 83 2.18 32.73 -22.22
CA LEU A 83 1.34 32.02 -23.17
C LEU A 83 0.16 32.89 -23.63
N ALA A 84 -0.43 33.69 -22.73
CA ALA A 84 -1.46 34.67 -23.05
C ALA A 84 -0.95 35.77 -24.00
N ILE A 85 0.26 36.28 -23.74
CA ILE A 85 0.89 37.29 -24.59
C ILE A 85 1.19 36.73 -25.99
N VAL A 86 1.72 35.51 -26.08
CA VAL A 86 2.12 34.89 -27.36
C VAL A 86 0.92 34.46 -28.19
N THR A 87 -0.13 33.92 -27.56
CA THR A 87 -1.31 33.39 -28.28
C THR A 87 -2.41 34.42 -28.51
N GLY A 88 -2.33 35.60 -27.89
CA GLY A 88 -3.37 36.63 -27.97
C GLY A 88 -4.70 36.23 -27.33
N LYS A 89 -4.72 35.12 -26.58
CA LYS A 89 -5.90 34.61 -25.89
C LYS A 89 -6.01 35.22 -24.49
N PRO A 90 -7.24 35.52 -24.01
CA PRO A 90 -7.43 35.98 -22.64
C PRO A 90 -6.97 34.90 -21.64
N LEU A 91 -6.37 35.32 -20.53
CA LEU A 91 -5.87 34.42 -19.47
C LEU A 91 -6.93 33.42 -18.99
N GLU A 92 -8.21 33.80 -19.00
CA GLU A 92 -9.31 32.90 -18.64
C GLU A 92 -9.46 31.73 -19.63
N GLU A 93 -9.19 31.92 -20.92
CA GLU A 93 -9.26 30.84 -21.91
C GLU A 93 -8.05 29.90 -21.80
N ILE A 94 -6.90 30.39 -21.35
CA ILE A 94 -5.72 29.55 -21.03
C ILE A 94 -5.90 28.80 -19.72
N ARG A 95 -6.58 29.41 -18.76
CA ARG A 95 -6.93 28.79 -17.47
C ARG A 95 -8.05 27.77 -17.60
N ASN A 96 -8.93 27.94 -18.58
CA ASN A 96 -10.00 27.02 -18.97
C ASN A 96 -9.58 26.05 -20.09
N LEU A 97 -8.38 26.21 -20.66
CA LEU A 97 -7.66 25.13 -21.33
C LEU A 97 -7.22 24.18 -20.22
N ASP A 98 -8.20 23.46 -19.66
CA ASP A 98 -8.00 22.22 -18.94
C ASP A 98 -7.30 21.25 -19.91
N LEU A 99 -6.00 21.43 -20.08
CA LEU A 99 -5.10 20.30 -20.25
C LEU A 99 -5.41 19.44 -19.03
N PRO A 100 -5.93 18.21 -19.21
CA PRO A 100 -6.06 17.30 -18.09
C PRO A 100 -4.64 17.00 -17.63
N LEU A 101 -4.14 17.79 -16.69
CA LEU A 101 -3.10 17.36 -15.78
C LEU A 101 -3.70 16.11 -15.15
N LYS A 102 -3.25 14.96 -15.63
CA LYS A 102 -3.45 13.63 -15.04
C LYS A 102 -2.87 13.64 -13.63
N THR A 103 -3.51 14.34 -12.71
CA THR A 103 -3.51 14.02 -11.30
C THR A 103 -4.88 13.42 -11.04
N LYS A 104 -5.09 12.21 -11.54
CA LYS A 104 -6.09 11.30 -10.97
C LYS A 104 -5.71 11.10 -9.51
N VAL A 105 -6.20 11.96 -8.63
CA VAL A 105 -6.58 11.47 -7.31
C VAL A 105 -7.91 10.77 -7.58
N PRO A 106 -7.99 9.43 -7.48
CA PRO A 106 -9.25 8.76 -7.68
C PRO A 106 -10.18 9.23 -6.57
N VAL A 107 -11.10 10.15 -6.90
CA VAL A 107 -12.23 10.45 -6.02
C VAL A 107 -13.04 9.17 -6.01
N LEU A 108 -12.94 8.41 -4.91
CA LEU A 108 -13.72 7.20 -4.72
C LEU A 108 -15.19 7.56 -4.96
N PRO A 109 -15.91 6.89 -5.88
CA PRO A 109 -17.32 7.16 -6.10
C PRO A 109 -18.07 7.11 -4.78
N LYS A 110 -18.85 8.16 -4.48
CA LYS A 110 -19.61 8.31 -3.21
C LYS A 110 -20.56 7.13 -2.94
N ALA A 111 -20.88 6.34 -3.96
CA ALA A 111 -21.48 5.01 -3.88
C ALA A 111 -20.85 4.11 -4.94
N LEU A 112 -20.53 2.86 -4.57
CA LEU A 112 -20.03 1.87 -5.53
C LEU A 112 -21.11 1.61 -6.62
N PRO A 113 -20.71 1.48 -7.90
CA PRO A 113 -21.63 1.08 -8.96
C PRO A 113 -22.27 -0.29 -8.65
N VAL A 114 -23.42 -0.58 -9.23
CA VAL A 114 -24.21 -1.81 -8.93
C VAL A 114 -23.39 -3.10 -9.14
N LYS A 115 -22.48 -3.09 -10.11
CA LYS A 115 -21.50 -4.16 -10.36
C LYS A 115 -20.12 -3.51 -10.50
N PRO A 116 -19.36 -3.33 -9.41
CA PRO A 116 -18.08 -2.62 -9.46
C PRO A 116 -16.96 -3.41 -10.13
N LEU A 117 -17.11 -4.74 -10.27
CA LEU A 117 -16.05 -5.63 -10.72
C LEU A 117 -16.42 -6.35 -12.03
N LEU A 118 -15.44 -6.44 -12.93
CA LEU A 118 -15.48 -7.31 -14.11
C LEU A 118 -14.49 -8.46 -13.93
N LEU A 119 -14.98 -9.70 -14.03
CA LEU A 119 -14.15 -10.90 -14.08
C LEU A 119 -14.02 -11.36 -15.54
N ILE A 120 -12.81 -11.41 -16.06
CA ILE A 120 -12.47 -11.86 -17.41
C ILE A 120 -11.80 -13.23 -17.32
N GLY A 121 -12.39 -14.24 -17.93
CA GLY A 121 -11.81 -15.59 -18.05
C GLY A 121 -11.20 -15.82 -19.42
N GLY A 122 -9.96 -16.31 -19.44
CA GLY A 122 -9.30 -16.79 -20.66
C GLY A 122 -9.79 -18.19 -21.09
N ALA A 123 -8.93 -18.94 -21.78
CA ALA A 123 -9.23 -20.27 -22.27
C ALA A 123 -9.31 -21.35 -21.16
N ASP A 124 -8.69 -21.10 -19.99
CA ASP A 124 -8.66 -22.04 -18.86
C ASP A 124 -9.89 -21.86 -17.95
N GLU A 125 -10.82 -22.81 -18.01
CA GLU A 125 -12.05 -22.77 -17.22
C GLU A 125 -11.82 -23.06 -15.73
N ASP A 126 -10.82 -23.85 -15.38
CA ASP A 126 -10.55 -24.23 -13.98
C ASP A 126 -10.02 -23.03 -13.20
N LEU A 127 -9.08 -22.30 -13.81
CA LEU A 127 -8.55 -21.04 -13.27
C LEU A 127 -9.69 -20.03 -13.06
N PHE A 128 -10.52 -19.85 -14.09
CA PHE A 128 -11.67 -18.95 -14.02
C PHE A 128 -12.68 -19.35 -12.95
N ASN A 129 -13.02 -20.64 -12.85
CA ASN A 129 -14.00 -21.13 -11.88
C ASN A 129 -13.52 -20.94 -10.44
N ARG A 130 -12.23 -21.14 -10.18
CA ARG A 130 -11.60 -20.89 -8.88
C ARG A 130 -11.75 -19.43 -8.47
N ASP A 131 -11.32 -18.51 -9.32
CA ASP A 131 -11.35 -17.08 -9.02
C ASP A 131 -12.80 -16.58 -8.87
N ARG A 132 -13.71 -17.11 -9.70
CA ARG A 132 -15.15 -16.86 -9.55
C ARG A 132 -15.69 -17.30 -8.19
N GLN A 133 -15.23 -18.43 -7.65
CA GLN A 133 -15.66 -18.89 -6.32
C GLN A 133 -15.16 -17.96 -5.21
N ALA A 134 -13.90 -17.50 -5.29
CA ALA A 134 -13.35 -16.52 -4.36
C ALA A 134 -14.18 -15.22 -4.33
N LEU A 135 -14.52 -14.70 -5.51
CA LEU A 135 -15.35 -13.49 -5.64
C LEU A 135 -16.78 -13.70 -5.10
N ARG A 136 -17.38 -14.88 -5.33
CA ARG A 136 -18.69 -15.22 -4.74
C ARG A 136 -18.62 -15.31 -3.22
N LYS A 137 -17.56 -15.89 -2.66
CA LYS A 137 -17.31 -15.96 -1.21
C LYS A 137 -17.21 -14.56 -0.60
N ALA A 138 -16.56 -13.62 -1.30
CA ALA A 138 -16.46 -12.21 -0.91
C ALA A 138 -17.78 -11.42 -1.03
N ARG A 139 -18.84 -12.03 -1.59
CA ARG A 139 -20.15 -11.41 -1.82
C ARG A 139 -20.11 -10.14 -2.68
N VAL A 140 -19.10 -10.01 -3.55
CA VAL A 140 -19.03 -8.92 -4.52
C VAL A 140 -20.06 -9.12 -5.63
N LYS A 141 -20.69 -8.03 -6.08
CA LYS A 141 -21.49 -8.05 -7.31
C LYS A 141 -20.53 -7.86 -8.49
N PHE A 142 -20.50 -8.79 -9.43
CA PHE A 142 -19.61 -8.69 -10.58
C PHE A 142 -20.29 -9.07 -11.88
N GLN A 143 -19.78 -8.54 -12.99
CA GLN A 143 -20.05 -9.05 -14.33
C GLN A 143 -18.95 -10.05 -14.68
N ARG A 144 -19.29 -11.07 -15.48
CA ARG A 144 -18.32 -12.04 -15.97
C ARG A 144 -18.31 -12.12 -17.50
N LEU A 145 -17.12 -12.34 -18.06
CA LEU A 145 -16.90 -12.80 -19.42
C LEU A 145 -16.18 -14.14 -19.34
N THR A 146 -16.84 -15.21 -19.79
CA THR A 146 -16.28 -16.57 -19.85
C THR A 146 -15.75 -16.85 -21.23
N GLN A 147 -14.61 -17.52 -21.34
CA GLN A 147 -13.94 -17.77 -22.62
C GLN A 147 -13.87 -16.48 -23.45
N ALA A 148 -13.42 -15.40 -22.80
CA ALA A 148 -13.43 -14.08 -23.38
C ALA A 148 -12.51 -14.04 -24.60
N THR A 149 -13.00 -13.41 -25.66
CA THR A 149 -12.16 -12.98 -26.79
C THR A 149 -11.83 -11.49 -26.66
N ARG A 150 -10.82 -11.01 -27.39
CA ARG A 150 -10.52 -9.57 -27.48
C ARG A 150 -11.76 -8.74 -27.85
N ASN A 151 -12.54 -9.23 -28.81
CA ASN A 151 -13.76 -8.57 -29.28
C ASN A 151 -14.83 -8.47 -28.18
N ASP A 152 -15.00 -9.50 -27.35
CA ASP A 152 -15.98 -9.47 -26.25
C ASP A 152 -15.59 -8.43 -25.19
N ILE A 153 -14.31 -8.35 -24.87
CA ILE A 153 -13.76 -7.38 -23.91
C ILE A 153 -13.95 -5.96 -24.44
N THR A 154 -13.55 -5.70 -25.69
CA THR A 154 -13.71 -4.37 -26.32
C THR A 154 -15.16 -3.93 -26.36
N LYS A 155 -16.08 -4.83 -26.72
CA LYS A 155 -17.52 -4.52 -26.75
C LYS A 155 -18.07 -4.22 -25.36
N GLU A 156 -17.74 -5.04 -24.37
CA GLU A 156 -18.22 -4.84 -22.99
C GLU A 156 -17.71 -3.51 -22.43
N LEU A 157 -16.40 -3.25 -22.49
CA LEU A 157 -15.80 -2.06 -21.90
C LEU A 157 -16.23 -0.78 -22.64
N SER A 158 -16.27 -0.81 -23.98
CA SER A 158 -16.78 0.32 -24.76
C SER A 158 -18.23 0.65 -24.42
N ARG A 159 -19.11 -0.37 -24.30
CA ARG A 159 -20.50 -0.15 -23.87
C ARG A 159 -20.57 0.51 -22.50
N ARG A 160 -19.77 0.03 -21.53
CA ARG A 160 -19.75 0.60 -20.18
C ARG A 160 -19.21 2.02 -20.13
N ARG A 161 -18.25 2.37 -20.98
CA ARG A 161 -17.77 3.75 -21.14
C ARG A 161 -18.86 4.66 -21.68
N LEU A 162 -19.54 4.25 -22.75
CA LEU A 162 -20.67 5.01 -23.31
C LEU A 162 -21.78 5.23 -22.29
N ASP A 163 -22.08 4.19 -21.50
CA ASP A 163 -23.11 4.26 -20.45
C ASP A 163 -22.64 5.00 -19.19
N SER A 164 -21.38 5.46 -19.12
CA SER A 164 -20.76 6.02 -17.90
C SER A 164 -20.86 5.09 -16.67
N THR A 165 -20.83 3.78 -16.90
CA THR A 165 -20.90 2.73 -15.85
C THR A 165 -19.70 1.80 -15.89
N LEU A 166 -18.52 2.34 -16.22
CA LEU A 166 -17.26 1.60 -16.25
C LEU A 166 -16.98 0.91 -14.91
N TYR A 167 -16.40 -0.28 -14.97
CA TYR A 167 -15.99 -1.04 -13.80
C TYR A 167 -14.85 -0.32 -13.08
N LEU A 168 -14.87 -0.37 -11.74
CA LEU A 168 -13.77 0.16 -10.93
C LEU A 168 -12.61 -0.82 -10.89
N TRP A 169 -12.95 -2.12 -10.82
CA TRP A 169 -11.98 -3.20 -10.64
C TRP A 169 -12.14 -4.23 -11.75
N VAL A 170 -11.01 -4.73 -12.25
CA VAL A 170 -10.98 -5.85 -13.20
C VAL A 170 -10.13 -6.96 -12.62
N VAL A 171 -10.63 -8.19 -12.71
CA VAL A 171 -9.87 -9.40 -12.41
C VAL A 171 -9.71 -10.15 -13.72
N ILE A 172 -8.46 -10.39 -14.13
CA ILE A 172 -8.12 -11.16 -15.33
C ILE A 172 -7.63 -12.52 -14.88
N SER A 173 -8.44 -13.55 -15.14
CA SER A 173 -8.20 -14.95 -14.81
C SER A 173 -7.86 -15.70 -16.10
N ALA A 174 -6.61 -15.63 -16.52
CA ALA A 174 -6.11 -16.19 -17.77
C ALA A 174 -4.60 -16.38 -17.70
N HIS A 175 -4.03 -17.40 -18.36
CA HIS A 175 -2.56 -17.54 -18.44
C HIS A 175 -1.91 -16.29 -19.04
N ALA A 176 -0.75 -15.88 -18.52
CA ALA A 176 -0.02 -14.72 -18.99
C ALA A 176 1.45 -15.08 -19.24
N GLY A 177 2.11 -14.28 -20.08
CA GLY A 177 3.53 -14.39 -20.37
C GLY A 177 4.08 -13.09 -20.96
N PRO A 178 5.34 -13.09 -21.43
CA PRO A 178 6.01 -11.88 -21.93
C PRO A 178 5.29 -11.21 -23.10
N GLU A 179 4.60 -12.00 -23.92
CA GLU A 179 3.85 -11.55 -25.10
C GLU A 179 2.45 -11.00 -24.76
N GLY A 180 1.99 -11.17 -23.52
CA GLY A 180 0.67 -10.72 -23.05
C GLY A 180 -0.16 -11.82 -22.41
N ILE A 181 -1.48 -11.66 -22.46
CA ILE A 181 -2.45 -12.52 -21.75
C ILE A 181 -3.18 -13.43 -22.74
N LEU A 182 -3.21 -14.73 -22.48
CA LEU A 182 -3.84 -15.74 -23.33
C LEU A 182 -5.38 -15.72 -23.18
N LEU A 183 -6.04 -15.17 -24.20
CA LEU A 183 -7.49 -15.22 -24.37
C LEU A 183 -7.90 -16.37 -25.29
N THR A 184 -9.20 -16.54 -25.52
CA THR A 184 -9.75 -17.63 -26.34
C THR A 184 -9.39 -17.49 -27.81
N ASP A 185 -9.25 -16.25 -28.30
CA ASP A 185 -8.86 -15.93 -29.68
C ASP A 185 -7.35 -15.68 -29.85
N GLY A 186 -6.55 -16.08 -28.86
CA GLY A 186 -5.09 -15.96 -28.87
C GLY A 186 -4.53 -15.01 -27.82
N ILE A 187 -3.24 -14.68 -27.93
CA ILE A 187 -2.55 -13.79 -26.99
C ILE A 187 -2.98 -12.35 -27.25
N ALA A 188 -3.50 -11.69 -26.21
CA ALA A 188 -3.80 -10.28 -26.20
C ALA A 188 -2.56 -9.50 -25.72
N PRO A 189 -1.93 -8.71 -26.62
CA PRO A 189 -0.69 -8.02 -26.33
C PRO A 189 -0.91 -6.86 -25.34
N PRO A 190 0.15 -6.32 -24.74
CA PRO A 190 0.06 -5.22 -23.77
C PRO A 190 -0.64 -3.97 -24.32
N ASP A 191 -0.39 -3.63 -25.60
CA ASP A 191 -1.04 -2.49 -26.27
C ASP A 191 -2.57 -2.61 -26.35
N PHE A 192 -3.08 -3.85 -26.46
CA PHE A 192 -4.52 -4.07 -26.39
C PHE A 192 -5.06 -3.74 -24.99
N TRP A 193 -4.37 -4.21 -23.95
CA TRP A 193 -4.79 -3.99 -22.57
C TRP A 193 -4.66 -2.54 -22.13
N SER A 194 -3.67 -1.80 -22.62
CA SER A 194 -3.53 -0.37 -22.30
C SER A 194 -4.74 0.44 -22.78
N GLU A 195 -5.23 0.18 -24.00
CA GLU A 195 -6.46 0.77 -24.53
C GLU A 195 -7.70 0.31 -23.74
N GLN A 196 -7.77 -0.99 -23.44
CA GLN A 196 -8.95 -1.54 -22.78
C GLN A 196 -9.05 -1.16 -21.29
N LEU A 197 -7.95 -0.90 -20.60
CA LEU A 197 -7.96 -0.66 -19.15
C LEU A 197 -8.01 0.83 -18.76
N GLU A 198 -8.05 1.74 -19.74
CA GLU A 198 -8.18 3.17 -19.46
C GLU A 198 -9.45 3.47 -18.64
N GLY A 199 -9.26 4.19 -17.53
CA GLY A 199 -10.32 4.61 -16.61
C GLY A 199 -10.58 3.64 -15.44
N ILE A 200 -9.91 2.48 -15.43
CA ILE A 200 -10.03 1.46 -14.37
C ILE A 200 -9.08 1.81 -13.22
N GLN A 201 -9.50 1.54 -11.98
CA GLN A 201 -8.72 1.89 -10.77
C GLN A 201 -7.79 0.76 -10.35
N LEU A 202 -8.28 -0.48 -10.40
CA LEU A 202 -7.54 -1.66 -9.97
C LEU A 202 -7.65 -2.77 -11.02
N VAL A 203 -6.51 -3.35 -11.38
CA VAL A 203 -6.45 -4.61 -12.13
C VAL A 203 -5.75 -5.66 -11.29
N LEU A 204 -6.39 -6.81 -11.11
CA LEU A 204 -5.77 -8.00 -10.55
C LEU A 204 -5.50 -9.00 -11.67
N LEU A 205 -4.22 -9.24 -11.94
CA LEU A 205 -3.77 -10.31 -12.83
C LEU A 205 -3.71 -11.60 -12.02
N ALA A 206 -4.78 -12.38 -12.05
CA ALA A 206 -4.90 -13.66 -11.35
C ALA A 206 -4.20 -14.79 -12.14
N SER A 207 -3.01 -14.49 -12.63
CA SER A 207 -2.23 -15.32 -13.53
C SER A 207 -0.79 -15.41 -13.05
N CYS A 208 -0.23 -16.61 -13.18
CA CYS A 208 1.14 -16.89 -12.78
C CYS A 208 2.09 -16.21 -13.78
N SER A 209 3.25 -15.73 -13.30
CA SER A 209 4.29 -15.14 -14.15
C SER A 209 3.83 -13.93 -14.97
N SER A 210 3.00 -13.09 -14.37
CA SER A 210 2.44 -11.89 -15.01
C SER A 210 3.28 -10.63 -14.83
N ALA A 211 4.50 -10.74 -14.28
CA ALA A 211 5.37 -9.60 -13.99
C ALA A 211 5.66 -8.73 -15.22
N THR A 212 6.03 -9.34 -16.36
CA THR A 212 6.33 -8.59 -17.59
C THR A 212 5.10 -7.85 -18.11
N THR A 213 3.92 -8.49 -18.08
CA THR A 213 2.67 -7.86 -18.47
C THR A 213 2.30 -6.72 -17.51
N ALA A 214 2.49 -6.92 -16.20
CA ALA A 214 2.23 -5.89 -15.19
C ALA A 214 3.13 -4.66 -15.38
N ASP A 215 4.42 -4.85 -15.67
CA ASP A 215 5.37 -3.77 -15.96
C ASP A 215 4.97 -2.97 -17.20
N GLN A 216 4.50 -3.64 -18.26
CA GLN A 216 4.05 -2.97 -19.49
C GLN A 216 2.73 -2.20 -19.31
N LEU A 217 1.92 -2.60 -18.33
CA LEU A 217 0.66 -1.93 -17.99
C LEU A 217 0.83 -0.86 -16.91
N ALA A 218 2.00 -0.78 -16.27
CA ALA A 218 2.31 0.26 -15.30
C ALA A 218 2.21 1.65 -15.97
N GLY A 219 1.57 2.61 -15.28
CA GLY A 219 1.29 3.95 -15.81
C GLY A 219 -0.05 4.10 -16.54
N MET A 220 -0.75 3.00 -16.83
CA MET A 220 -2.05 3.02 -17.54
C MET A 220 -3.25 2.85 -16.61
N VAL A 221 -3.04 2.13 -15.50
CA VAL A 221 -4.03 1.86 -14.45
C VAL A 221 -3.47 2.39 -13.12
N ASP A 222 -4.34 2.89 -12.25
CA ASP A 222 -3.90 3.47 -10.98
C ASP A 222 -3.16 2.44 -10.10
N MET A 223 -3.60 1.17 -10.15
CA MET A 223 -2.94 0.06 -9.49
C MET A 223 -3.15 -1.27 -10.23
N ILE A 224 -2.07 -2.06 -10.29
CA ILE A 224 -2.05 -3.42 -10.80
C ILE A 224 -1.47 -4.33 -9.72
N ILE A 225 -2.19 -5.41 -9.39
CA ILE A 225 -1.72 -6.47 -8.51
C ILE A 225 -1.49 -7.71 -9.37
N TYR A 226 -0.35 -8.37 -9.19
CA TYR A 226 0.05 -9.50 -10.03
C TYR A 226 0.84 -10.54 -9.24
N PHE A 227 0.86 -11.77 -9.74
CA PHE A 227 1.65 -12.86 -9.17
C PHE A 227 2.94 -13.06 -9.99
N MET A 228 4.09 -13.03 -9.33
CA MET A 228 5.40 -13.23 -9.94
C MET A 228 5.61 -14.69 -10.40
N GLU A 229 5.05 -15.63 -9.64
CA GLU A 229 5.28 -17.07 -9.81
C GLU A 229 3.97 -17.85 -9.67
N ASP A 230 4.03 -19.17 -9.81
CA ASP A 230 2.91 -20.04 -9.50
C ASP A 230 2.70 -20.09 -7.98
N VAL A 231 1.47 -19.79 -7.57
CA VAL A 231 1.06 -19.78 -6.17
C VAL A 231 0.05 -20.88 -5.96
N GLY A 232 0.12 -21.54 -4.80
CA GLY A 232 -0.85 -22.54 -4.38
C GLY A 232 -2.28 -22.07 -4.68
N ARG A 233 -3.06 -22.92 -5.36
CA ARG A 233 -4.41 -22.56 -5.83
C ARG A 233 -5.30 -22.02 -4.71
N GLN A 234 -5.16 -22.58 -3.51
CA GLN A 234 -5.91 -22.16 -2.33
C GLN A 234 -5.45 -20.78 -1.85
N ASP A 235 -4.14 -20.55 -1.77
CA ASP A 235 -3.56 -19.30 -1.29
C ASP A 235 -3.90 -18.11 -2.20
N ALA A 236 -3.81 -18.29 -3.52
CA ALA A 236 -4.23 -17.27 -4.50
C ALA A 236 -5.73 -16.94 -4.38
N SER A 237 -6.56 -17.95 -4.16
CA SER A 237 -8.01 -17.79 -3.95
C SER A 237 -8.31 -17.05 -2.64
N ASP A 238 -7.61 -17.39 -1.55
CA ASP A 238 -7.82 -16.75 -0.25
C ASP A 238 -7.32 -15.30 -0.26
N PHE A 239 -6.20 -15.01 -0.93
CA PHE A 239 -5.73 -13.64 -1.15
C PHE A 239 -6.75 -12.81 -1.94
N MET A 240 -7.28 -13.34 -3.04
CA MET A 240 -8.31 -12.65 -3.83
C MET A 240 -9.57 -12.36 -3.00
N TYR A 241 -10.00 -13.33 -2.20
CA TYR A 241 -11.11 -13.15 -1.26
C TYR A 241 -10.82 -12.02 -0.25
N ALA A 242 -9.66 -12.04 0.39
CA ALA A 242 -9.25 -11.06 1.39
C ALA A 242 -9.20 -9.65 0.80
N LEU A 243 -8.55 -9.50 -0.36
CA LEU A 243 -8.43 -8.23 -1.09
C LEU A 243 -9.80 -7.65 -1.44
N VAL A 244 -10.66 -8.44 -2.10
CA VAL A 244 -11.95 -7.95 -2.61
C VAL A 244 -12.90 -7.61 -1.46
N ARG A 245 -12.84 -8.35 -0.35
CA ARG A 245 -13.59 -8.01 0.86
C ARG A 245 -13.24 -6.61 1.38
N GLN A 246 -11.94 -6.28 1.48
CA GLN A 246 -11.51 -4.95 1.93
C GLN A 246 -11.95 -3.85 0.96
N LEU A 247 -11.91 -4.10 -0.36
CA LEU A 247 -12.34 -3.16 -1.37
C LEU A 247 -13.86 -2.85 -1.28
N ILE A 248 -14.68 -3.87 -1.04
CA ILE A 248 -16.13 -3.69 -0.82
C ILE A 248 -16.40 -2.83 0.42
N ASP A 249 -15.60 -3.01 1.48
CA ASP A 249 -15.71 -2.24 2.72
C ASP A 249 -15.26 -0.77 2.56
N GLY A 250 -14.91 -0.35 1.34
CA GLY A 250 -14.49 1.01 1.01
C GLY A 250 -13.02 1.29 1.35
N THR A 251 -12.24 0.25 1.67
CA THR A 251 -10.79 0.40 1.88
C THR A 251 -10.13 0.77 0.56
N PRO A 252 -9.26 1.81 0.52
CA PRO A 252 -8.50 2.15 -0.67
C PRO A 252 -7.64 0.97 -1.17
N PRO A 253 -7.42 0.82 -2.50
CA PRO A 253 -6.70 -0.31 -3.10
C PRO A 253 -5.36 -0.67 -2.44
N GLN A 254 -4.51 0.32 -2.16
CA GLN A 254 -3.21 0.14 -1.52
C GLN A 254 -3.33 -0.48 -0.12
N LEU A 255 -4.26 0.02 0.68
CA LEU A 255 -4.48 -0.47 2.04
C LEU A 255 -5.21 -1.83 2.03
N ALA A 256 -6.09 -2.06 1.04
CA ALA A 256 -6.75 -3.35 0.84
C ALA A 256 -5.71 -4.44 0.51
N TYR A 257 -4.72 -4.13 -0.32
CA TYR A 257 -3.58 -5.02 -0.61
C TYR A 257 -2.78 -5.36 0.65
N GLN A 258 -2.38 -4.35 1.42
CA GLN A 258 -1.62 -4.57 2.66
C GLN A 258 -2.37 -5.45 3.65
N LYS A 259 -3.65 -5.17 3.90
CA LYS A 259 -4.49 -5.99 4.77
C LYS A 259 -4.70 -7.42 4.25
N ALA A 260 -4.77 -7.61 2.93
CA ALA A 260 -4.87 -8.94 2.34
C ALA A 260 -3.59 -9.75 2.57
N LEU A 261 -2.42 -9.11 2.51
CA LEU A 261 -1.14 -9.74 2.87
C LEU A 261 -1.04 -10.09 4.35
N GLU A 262 -1.57 -9.24 5.24
CA GLU A 262 -1.63 -9.55 6.68
C GLU A 262 -2.52 -10.78 6.97
N GLU A 263 -3.61 -10.95 6.22
CA GLU A 263 -4.52 -12.09 6.35
C GLU A 263 -3.96 -13.37 5.70
N VAL A 264 -3.20 -13.23 4.61
CA VAL A 264 -2.67 -14.35 3.82
C VAL A 264 -1.14 -14.18 3.61
N PRO A 265 -0.33 -14.25 4.68
CA PRO A 265 1.09 -13.91 4.63
C PRO A 265 1.92 -14.85 3.76
N GLN A 266 1.49 -16.11 3.57
CA GLN A 266 2.19 -17.07 2.72
C GLN A 266 2.21 -16.67 1.23
N VAL A 267 1.38 -15.71 0.81
CA VAL A 267 1.35 -15.20 -0.57
C VAL A 267 2.34 -14.05 -0.77
N SER A 268 2.85 -13.44 0.30
CA SER A 268 3.60 -12.17 0.22
C SER A 268 4.89 -12.25 -0.58
N GLU A 269 5.51 -13.42 -0.67
CA GLU A 269 6.72 -13.62 -1.46
C GLU A 269 6.45 -13.73 -2.97
N PHE A 270 5.19 -13.94 -3.36
CA PHE A 270 4.80 -14.21 -4.75
C PHE A 270 3.92 -13.13 -5.37
N VAL A 271 3.33 -12.23 -4.59
CA VAL A 271 2.46 -11.17 -5.07
C VAL A 271 3.14 -9.81 -4.92
N ASP A 272 2.96 -8.96 -5.91
CA ASP A 272 3.47 -7.59 -5.89
C ASP A 272 2.46 -6.63 -6.53
N LEU A 273 2.72 -5.34 -6.38
CA LEU A 273 1.92 -4.27 -6.93
C LEU A 273 2.75 -3.35 -7.83
N ARG A 274 2.13 -2.88 -8.92
CA ARG A 274 2.59 -1.72 -9.69
C ARG A 274 1.58 -0.60 -9.55
N THR A 275 2.06 0.61 -9.35
CA THR A 275 1.26 1.83 -9.42
C THR A 275 1.58 2.57 -10.71
N GLY A 276 0.56 3.19 -11.31
CA GLY A 276 0.73 4.10 -12.45
C GLY A 276 1.03 5.53 -12.05
#